data_AF-A0A960DSL8-F1
#
_entry.id   AF-A0A960DSL8-F1
#
_cell.length_a   1.000
_cell.length_b   1.000
_cell.length_c   1.000
_cell.angle_alpha   90.00
_cell.angle_beta   90.00
_cell.angle_gamma   90.00
#
_symmetry.space_group_name_H-M   'P 1'
#
loop_
_entity.id
_entity.type
_entity.pdbx_description
1 polymer ?
#
loop_
_entity_poly.entity_id
_entity_poly.type
_entity_poly.pdbx_seq_one_letter_code
_entity_poly.pdbx_strand_id
1 'polypeptide(L)'
;AGWFRGVDGLRRDVWGAMFQVFNWVRLAAGGEGGYGALMQANSGFRSPVEHYWSLAIEEQFYWIWPLVFLGLMVVVRRLRTRPVVVIGGLTLLAAIAAPLIAAVWGPDVAYWATPARISEILFGALAAAWVMGRDLPPRLQWLAPAALVALGAACVVFPVSGGPAYHGALPLVGLASAALIVGLQADGPAKQVLGTRPFVGLGKISYGVYLYHWPVFVLLDRQSWSVGRWGLLALKLAITLAVAVASYYALERPIRTANWLVPRRTLAAAVATTAVAALVVLVIPQAGKYYGADQATADAASFDTGSVAPLVPSTTVPAPVTTAAGDTPPTDAATTTTGPLVPPRPVRIAIVGDSTAEALGAGMVAWAAANPSLAQVEVVAGAGCGLSNSGYLVFDGLPERDVAAECGPYLHDIVPQRIAELQPDLVMLITTTWDVADRRLEAGGEVLAADDPAAVAQIAEGFQEMTDTLLALGVPRVVWVTEPIPVVGLLGPSDRQGDVTRHEALHGIMASIAAANPGAVRVVDLATWVLEQGLENDTTARPDAVHWTPEAATAISEDYLGPALVREALT
;
A
#
# COMPACT_ATOMS: atom_id res chain seq x y z
N ALA A 1 -14.62 -16.68 1.13
CA ALA A 1 -15.02 -15.36 0.60
C ALA A 1 -14.11 -14.19 1.07
N GLY A 2 -12.96 -14.45 1.71
CA GLY A 2 -12.08 -13.42 2.29
C GLY A 2 -10.76 -13.15 1.55
N TRP A 3 -10.58 -13.64 0.33
CA TRP A 3 -9.29 -13.59 -0.41
C TRP A 3 -8.73 -12.20 -0.69
N PHE A 4 -9.57 -11.16 -0.57
CA PHE A 4 -9.20 -9.76 -0.77
C PHE A 4 -9.51 -8.86 0.44
N ARG A 5 -9.74 -9.45 1.64
CA ARG A 5 -9.79 -8.66 2.89
C ARG A 5 -8.45 -7.93 3.08
N GLY A 6 -8.50 -6.66 3.49
CA GLY A 6 -7.31 -5.80 3.63
C GLY A 6 -6.85 -5.05 2.39
N VAL A 7 -7.56 -5.13 1.24
CA VAL A 7 -7.26 -4.27 0.09
C VAL A 7 -8.06 -2.97 0.21
N ASP A 8 -7.39 -1.89 0.61
CA ASP A 8 -8.00 -0.57 0.77
C ASP A 8 -8.62 -0.07 -0.54
N GLY A 9 -9.86 0.41 -0.46
CA GLY A 9 -10.55 1.01 -1.60
C GLY A 9 -10.87 0.02 -2.74
N LEU A 10 -10.81 -1.30 -2.54
CA LEU A 10 -11.04 -2.30 -3.60
C LEU A 10 -12.33 -2.08 -4.40
N ARG A 11 -13.42 -1.66 -3.75
CA ARG A 11 -14.68 -1.38 -4.45
C ARG A 11 -14.54 -0.18 -5.40
N ARG A 12 -13.90 0.90 -4.93
CA ARG A 12 -13.59 2.10 -5.73
C ARG A 12 -12.72 1.73 -6.92
N ASP A 13 -11.71 0.89 -6.70
CA ASP A 13 -10.81 0.36 -7.71
C ASP A 13 -11.56 -0.45 -8.77
N VAL A 14 -12.41 -1.37 -8.35
CA VAL A 14 -13.22 -2.19 -9.28
C VAL A 14 -14.19 -1.32 -10.08
N TRP A 15 -14.81 -0.30 -9.47
CA TRP A 15 -15.62 0.68 -10.20
C TRP A 15 -14.79 1.44 -11.24
N GLY A 16 -13.59 1.90 -10.87
CA GLY A 16 -12.66 2.57 -11.78
C GLY A 16 -12.29 1.68 -12.97
N ALA A 17 -11.98 0.41 -12.72
CA ALA A 17 -11.65 -0.56 -13.74
C ALA A 17 -12.84 -0.84 -14.68
N MET A 18 -14.03 -1.02 -14.11
CA MET A 18 -15.24 -1.31 -14.90
C MET A 18 -15.65 -0.15 -15.80
N PHE A 19 -15.52 1.09 -15.32
CA PHE A 19 -15.85 2.29 -16.09
C PHE A 19 -14.68 2.84 -16.91
N GLN A 20 -13.56 2.11 -16.99
CA GLN A 20 -12.39 2.51 -17.78
C GLN A 20 -11.81 3.88 -17.39
N VAL A 21 -11.87 4.19 -16.10
CA VAL A 21 -11.34 5.43 -15.49
C VAL A 21 -10.43 5.14 -14.31
N PHE A 22 -9.92 3.91 -14.20
CA PHE A 22 -9.08 3.46 -13.09
C PHE A 22 -7.87 4.37 -12.85
N ASN A 23 -7.22 4.82 -13.94
CA ASN A 23 -6.07 5.71 -13.85
C ASN A 23 -6.41 7.05 -13.18
N TRP A 24 -7.62 7.58 -13.40
CA TRP A 24 -8.09 8.80 -12.73
C TRP A 24 -8.51 8.57 -11.29
N VAL A 25 -9.10 7.41 -11.01
CA VAL A 25 -9.42 6.98 -9.63
C VAL A 25 -8.15 6.92 -8.78
N ARG A 26 -7.05 6.41 -9.34
CA ARG A 26 -5.75 6.37 -8.66
C ARG A 26 -5.14 7.74 -8.43
N LEU A 27 -5.21 8.61 -9.44
CA LEU A 27 -4.75 9.99 -9.30
C LEU A 27 -5.56 10.77 -8.25
N ALA A 28 -6.87 10.55 -8.17
CA ALA A 28 -7.74 11.21 -7.20
C ALA A 28 -7.58 10.68 -5.77
N ALA A 29 -7.09 9.45 -5.60
CA ALA A 29 -6.93 8.79 -4.31
C ALA A 29 -5.66 9.20 -3.54
N GLY A 30 -4.95 10.24 -3.98
CA GLY A 30 -3.79 10.79 -3.27
C GLY A 30 -2.43 10.31 -3.77
N GLY A 31 -2.37 9.38 -4.74
CA GLY A 31 -1.12 9.04 -5.43
C GLY A 31 0.06 8.71 -4.51
N GLU A 32 -0.19 8.17 -3.31
CA GLU A 32 0.85 7.77 -2.35
C GLU A 32 1.60 6.56 -2.93
N GLY A 33 2.53 6.87 -3.82
CA GLY A 33 3.36 5.92 -4.54
C GLY A 33 2.98 5.74 -6.01
N GLY A 34 3.92 6.07 -6.89
CA GLY A 34 3.87 5.68 -8.30
C GLY A 34 3.70 4.15 -8.50
N TYR A 35 3.55 3.67 -9.73
CA TYR A 35 3.46 2.22 -10.01
C TYR A 35 4.59 1.38 -9.37
N GLY A 36 5.75 1.98 -9.10
CA GLY A 36 6.86 1.37 -8.39
C GLY A 36 6.62 1.13 -6.90
N ALA A 37 5.83 1.99 -6.23
CA ALA A 37 5.43 1.77 -4.85
C ALA A 37 4.52 0.55 -4.70
N LEU A 38 3.81 0.15 -5.76
CA LEU A 38 3.07 -1.11 -5.78
C LEU A 38 3.99 -2.33 -5.64
N MET A 39 5.24 -2.24 -6.08
CA MET A 39 6.21 -3.32 -5.91
C MET A 39 6.88 -3.31 -4.52
N GLN A 40 6.80 -2.17 -3.83
CA GLN A 40 7.27 -1.97 -2.45
C GLN A 40 6.17 -2.29 -1.41
N ALA A 41 4.90 -2.14 -1.80
CA ALA A 41 3.76 -2.56 -0.99
C ALA A 41 3.74 -4.09 -0.83
N ASN A 42 3.49 -4.55 0.40
CA ASN A 42 3.33 -5.96 0.75
C ASN A 42 2.44 -6.64 -0.30
N SER A 43 3.02 -7.63 -0.98
CA SER A 43 2.48 -8.24 -2.20
C SER A 43 1.06 -8.79 -2.03
N GLY A 44 0.69 -9.09 -0.78
CA GLY A 44 -0.62 -9.53 -0.36
C GLY A 44 -1.68 -8.47 -0.07
N PHE A 45 -1.44 -7.16 -0.25
CA PHE A 45 -2.46 -6.11 0.01
C PHE A 45 -2.77 -5.24 -1.22
N ARG A 46 -2.22 -5.59 -2.39
CA ARG A 46 -2.50 -4.89 -3.65
C ARG A 46 -3.88 -5.19 -4.20
N SER A 47 -4.41 -4.22 -4.96
CA SER A 47 -5.65 -4.39 -5.71
C SER A 47 -5.47 -5.42 -6.83
N PRO A 48 -6.34 -6.44 -6.96
CA PRO A 48 -6.27 -7.42 -8.04
C PRO A 48 -6.63 -6.80 -9.41
N VAL A 49 -7.19 -5.60 -9.43
CA VAL A 49 -7.57 -4.89 -10.66
C VAL A 49 -6.64 -3.72 -10.97
N GLU A 50 -5.54 -3.58 -10.24
CA GLU A 50 -4.58 -2.47 -10.37
C GLU A 50 -4.12 -2.24 -11.81
N HIS A 51 -3.70 -3.31 -12.49
CA HIS A 51 -3.19 -3.28 -13.86
C HIS A 51 -4.19 -2.68 -14.87
N TYR A 52 -5.49 -2.61 -14.57
CA TYR A 52 -6.49 -2.02 -15.47
C TYR A 52 -6.27 -0.53 -15.74
N TRP A 53 -5.38 0.14 -15.02
CA TRP A 53 -5.04 1.53 -15.31
C TRP A 53 -4.59 1.79 -16.76
N SER A 54 -3.76 0.91 -17.33
CA SER A 54 -3.30 1.11 -18.70
C SER A 54 -4.36 0.67 -19.71
N LEU A 55 -5.20 -0.30 -19.35
CA LEU A 55 -6.37 -0.67 -20.15
C LEU A 55 -7.41 0.46 -20.20
N ALA A 56 -7.61 1.18 -19.10
CA ALA A 56 -8.50 2.34 -19.04
C ALA A 56 -8.07 3.44 -20.03
N ILE A 57 -6.76 3.69 -20.15
CA ILE A 57 -6.20 4.65 -21.12
C ILE A 57 -6.49 4.18 -22.56
N GLU A 58 -6.32 2.88 -22.83
CA GLU A 58 -6.59 2.29 -24.15
C GLU A 58 -8.08 2.38 -24.53
N GLU A 59 -8.98 2.05 -23.60
CA GLU A 59 -10.43 2.12 -23.82
C GLU A 59 -10.92 3.57 -23.97
N GLN A 60 -10.39 4.52 -23.18
CA GLN A 60 -10.63 5.96 -23.38
C GLN A 60 -10.24 6.40 -24.79
N PHE A 61 -9.10 5.92 -25.30
CA PHE A 61 -8.71 6.16 -26.69
C PHE A 61 -9.72 5.55 -27.65
N TYR A 62 -10.16 4.30 -27.49
CA TYR A 62 -11.11 3.69 -28.42
C TYR A 62 -12.49 4.34 -28.43
N TRP A 63 -12.95 4.90 -27.32
CA TRP A 63 -14.21 5.65 -27.28
C TRP A 63 -14.10 6.98 -28.03
N ILE A 64 -12.98 7.68 -27.89
CA ILE A 64 -12.79 9.04 -28.41
C ILE A 64 -12.26 9.03 -29.86
N TRP A 65 -11.40 8.06 -30.20
CA TRP A 65 -10.65 8.01 -31.45
C TRP A 65 -11.51 7.99 -32.71
N PRO A 66 -12.66 7.28 -32.80
CA PRO A 66 -13.49 7.32 -34.01
C PRO A 66 -13.96 8.74 -34.35
N LEU A 67 -14.39 9.50 -33.36
CA LEU A 67 -14.83 10.89 -33.53
C LEU A 67 -13.66 11.81 -33.88
N VAL A 68 -12.54 11.66 -33.17
CA VAL A 68 -11.30 12.39 -33.46
C VAL A 68 -10.84 12.09 -34.88
N PHE A 69 -10.79 10.83 -35.29
CA PHE A 69 -10.37 10.40 -36.62
C PHE A 69 -11.26 10.99 -37.71
N LEU A 70 -12.59 11.00 -37.54
CA LEU A 70 -13.50 11.66 -38.47
C LEU A 70 -13.19 13.16 -38.59
N GLY A 71 -13.00 13.85 -37.47
CA GLY A 71 -12.59 15.26 -37.44
C GLY A 71 -11.24 15.48 -38.13
N LEU A 72 -10.25 14.62 -37.88
CA LEU A 72 -8.95 14.66 -38.54
C LEU A 72 -9.09 14.48 -40.04
N MET A 73 -9.97 13.60 -40.52
CA MET A 73 -10.20 13.44 -41.96
C MET A 73 -10.86 14.67 -42.59
N VAL A 74 -11.67 15.43 -41.85
CA VAL A 74 -12.17 16.75 -42.30
C VAL A 74 -11.02 17.75 -42.40
N VAL A 75 -10.15 17.81 -41.39
CA VAL A 75 -8.97 18.69 -41.38
C VAL A 75 -8.00 18.35 -42.53
N VAL A 76 -7.70 17.07 -42.73
CA VAL A 76 -6.86 16.56 -43.82
C VAL A 76 -7.39 17.02 -45.18
N ARG A 77 -8.70 16.90 -45.41
CA ARG A 77 -9.35 17.36 -46.65
C ARG A 77 -9.30 18.89 -46.78
N ARG A 78 -9.61 19.62 -45.71
CA ARG A 78 -9.65 21.09 -45.72
C ARG A 78 -8.28 21.72 -45.94
N LEU A 79 -7.25 21.19 -45.29
CA LEU A 79 -5.87 21.63 -45.43
C LEU A 79 -5.16 21.02 -46.65
N ARG A 80 -5.85 20.15 -47.41
CA ARG A 80 -5.30 19.42 -48.57
C ARG A 80 -3.97 18.71 -48.25
N THR A 81 -3.86 18.17 -47.04
CA THR A 81 -2.65 17.50 -46.54
C THR A 81 -2.83 15.98 -46.49
N ARG A 82 -1.85 15.24 -45.96
CA ARG A 82 -1.90 13.78 -45.79
C ARG A 82 -2.20 13.42 -44.32
N PRO A 83 -2.93 12.32 -44.03
CA PRO A 83 -3.20 11.86 -42.66
C PRO A 83 -1.95 11.77 -41.78
N VAL A 84 -0.84 11.28 -42.35
CA VAL A 84 0.46 11.16 -41.65
C VAL A 84 0.97 12.49 -41.09
N VAL A 85 0.69 13.62 -41.75
CA VAL A 85 1.13 14.95 -41.30
C VAL A 85 0.32 15.40 -40.09
N VAL A 86 -1.01 15.23 -40.16
CA VAL A 86 -1.92 15.66 -39.09
C VAL A 86 -1.77 14.75 -37.86
N ILE A 87 -1.76 13.43 -38.07
CA ILE A 87 -1.54 12.47 -36.99
C ILE A 87 -0.14 12.67 -36.40
N GLY A 88 0.89 12.88 -37.23
CA GLY A 88 2.25 13.14 -36.76
C GLY A 88 2.37 14.40 -35.90
N GLY A 89 1.65 15.47 -36.27
CA GLY A 89 1.56 16.69 -35.45
C GLY A 89 0.92 16.42 -34.07
N LEU A 90 -0.16 15.64 -34.03
CA LEU A 90 -0.79 15.24 -32.76
C LEU A 90 0.10 14.33 -31.92
N THR A 91 0.76 13.35 -32.55
CA THR A 91 1.71 12.45 -31.87
C THR A 91 2.85 13.25 -31.25
N LEU A 92 3.42 14.22 -31.99
CA LEU A 92 4.48 15.09 -31.49
C LEU A 92 4.00 15.95 -30.32
N LEU A 93 2.82 16.57 -30.44
CA LEU A 93 2.23 17.37 -29.38
C LEU A 93 2.03 16.55 -28.10
N ALA A 94 1.47 15.33 -28.22
CA ALA A 94 1.28 14.42 -27.10
C ALA A 94 2.61 13.96 -26.49
N ALA A 95 3.61 13.66 -27.32
CA ALA A 95 4.93 13.25 -26.86
C ALA A 95 5.65 14.37 -26.10
N ILE A 96 5.46 15.64 -26.49
CA ILE A 96 5.98 16.81 -25.77
C ILE A 96 5.17 17.09 -24.50
N ALA A 97 3.86 16.80 -24.50
CA ALA A 97 3.02 16.99 -23.33
C ALA A 97 3.46 16.09 -22.15
N ALA A 98 3.94 14.88 -22.40
CA ALA A 98 4.38 13.95 -21.36
C ALA A 98 5.44 14.53 -20.38
N PRO A 99 6.61 15.01 -20.83
CA PRO A 99 7.60 15.62 -19.93
C PRO A 99 7.14 16.96 -19.34
N LEU A 100 6.31 17.73 -20.05
CA LEU A 100 5.72 18.96 -19.49
C LEU A 100 4.77 18.66 -18.34
N ILE A 101 3.96 17.59 -18.48
CA ILE A 101 3.07 17.14 -17.42
C ILE A 101 3.86 16.71 -16.20
N ALA A 102 4.96 15.97 -16.40
CA ALA A 102 5.85 15.56 -15.33
C ALA A 102 6.44 16.76 -14.58
N ALA A 103 6.84 17.80 -15.32
CA ALA A 103 7.46 18.99 -14.74
C ALA A 103 6.46 19.90 -13.99
N VAL A 104 5.20 19.98 -14.44
CA VAL A 104 4.20 20.91 -13.89
C VAL A 104 3.33 20.27 -12.82
N TRP A 105 2.91 19.02 -13.03
CA TRP A 105 1.95 18.32 -12.17
C TRP A 105 2.58 17.14 -11.43
N GLY A 106 3.86 16.87 -11.64
CA GLY A 106 4.61 15.86 -10.93
C GLY A 106 4.70 14.49 -11.64
N PRO A 107 5.63 13.64 -11.17
CA PRO A 107 5.96 12.36 -11.81
C PRO A 107 4.80 11.37 -11.87
N ASP A 108 3.95 11.32 -10.85
CA ASP A 108 2.82 10.39 -10.81
C ASP A 108 1.76 10.75 -11.84
N VAL A 109 1.45 12.04 -11.98
CA VAL A 109 0.51 12.52 -13.01
C VAL A 109 1.01 12.16 -14.41
N ALA A 110 2.31 12.30 -14.67
CA ALA A 110 2.89 11.90 -15.96
C ALA A 110 2.82 10.40 -16.23
N TYR A 111 2.84 9.56 -15.18
CA TYR A 111 2.76 8.11 -15.32
C TYR A 111 1.32 7.61 -15.54
N TRP A 112 0.35 8.17 -14.81
CA TRP A 112 -1.03 7.67 -14.81
C TRP A 112 -1.98 8.42 -15.75
N ALA A 113 -1.74 9.71 -16.05
CA ALA A 113 -2.72 10.52 -16.75
C ALA A 113 -2.73 10.26 -18.26
N THR A 114 -3.91 10.01 -18.83
CA THR A 114 -4.12 9.75 -20.26
C THR A 114 -3.38 10.75 -21.18
N PRO A 115 -3.39 12.08 -20.94
CA PRO A 115 -2.70 13.03 -21.82
C PRO A 115 -1.18 12.83 -21.91
N ALA A 116 -0.54 12.28 -20.86
CA ALA A 116 0.88 11.98 -20.85
C ALA A 116 1.23 10.62 -21.49
N ARG A 117 0.22 9.76 -21.71
CA ARG A 117 0.37 8.36 -22.16
C ARG A 117 -0.22 8.09 -23.56
N ILE A 118 -0.95 9.06 -24.12
CA ILE A 118 -1.66 8.89 -25.39
C ILE A 118 -0.70 8.86 -26.59
N SER A 119 0.51 9.38 -26.42
CA SER A 119 1.52 9.47 -27.50
C SER A 119 1.92 8.08 -28.01
N GLU A 120 1.99 7.09 -27.12
CA GLU A 120 2.39 5.72 -27.40
C GLU A 120 1.41 5.04 -28.35
N ILE A 121 0.11 5.25 -28.14
CA ILE A 121 -0.95 4.77 -29.02
C ILE A 121 -0.93 5.55 -30.35
N LEU A 122 -0.71 6.87 -30.29
CA LEU A 122 -0.62 7.71 -31.48
C LEU A 122 0.59 7.39 -32.36
N PHE A 123 1.71 6.89 -31.81
CA PHE A 123 2.82 6.37 -32.61
C PHE A 123 2.39 5.17 -33.45
N GLY A 124 1.54 4.29 -32.91
CA GLY A 124 0.92 3.19 -33.68
C GLY A 124 0.01 3.71 -34.79
N ALA A 125 -0.85 4.70 -34.50
CA ALA A 125 -1.71 5.33 -35.51
C ALA A 125 -0.89 6.02 -36.62
N LEU A 126 0.21 6.69 -36.24
CA LEU A 126 1.14 7.32 -37.17
C LEU A 126 1.83 6.28 -38.06
N ALA A 127 2.32 5.19 -37.47
CA ALA A 127 2.92 4.08 -38.21
C ALA A 127 1.93 3.47 -39.21
N ALA A 128 0.68 3.24 -38.80
CA ALA A 128 -0.38 2.75 -39.70
C ALA A 128 -0.62 3.72 -40.87
N ALA A 129 -0.77 5.02 -40.60
CA ALA A 129 -0.94 6.04 -41.63
C ALA A 129 0.27 6.19 -42.58
N TRP A 130 1.47 5.88 -42.08
CA TRP A 130 2.69 5.88 -42.88
C TRP A 130 2.83 4.63 -43.74
N VAL A 131 2.56 3.44 -43.21
CA VAL A 131 2.68 2.17 -43.96
C VAL A 131 1.58 2.01 -45.01
N MET A 132 0.38 2.53 -44.75
CA MET A 132 -0.78 2.34 -45.62
C MET A 132 -0.51 2.78 -47.07
N GLY A 133 -0.68 1.84 -48.01
CA GLY A 133 -0.52 2.07 -49.45
C GLY A 133 0.93 2.31 -49.89
N ARG A 134 1.93 1.95 -49.08
CA ARG A 134 3.35 2.05 -49.42
C ARG A 134 4.01 0.68 -49.55
N ASP A 135 4.82 0.52 -50.58
CA ASP A 135 5.82 -0.55 -50.65
C ASP A 135 7.03 -0.16 -49.81
N LEU A 136 7.35 -1.00 -48.82
CA LEU A 136 8.40 -0.71 -47.86
C LEU A 136 9.74 -1.26 -48.36
N PRO A 137 10.81 -0.44 -48.36
CA PRO A 137 12.10 -0.91 -48.85
C PRO A 137 12.69 -1.99 -47.94
N PRO A 138 13.38 -3.01 -48.50
CA PRO A 138 13.92 -4.15 -47.73
C PRO A 138 14.88 -3.75 -46.59
N ARG A 139 15.53 -2.58 -46.69
CA ARG A 139 16.41 -2.06 -45.63
C ARG A 139 15.71 -1.83 -44.29
N LEU A 140 14.38 -1.66 -44.28
CA LEU A 140 13.61 -1.44 -43.05
C LEU A 140 13.54 -2.70 -42.18
N GLN A 141 13.91 -3.88 -42.69
CA GLN A 141 13.99 -5.11 -41.91
C GLN A 141 14.91 -4.99 -40.69
N TRP A 142 15.87 -4.06 -40.71
CA TRP A 142 16.81 -3.78 -39.61
C TRP A 142 16.21 -2.92 -38.50
N LEU A 143 15.06 -2.27 -38.72
CA LEU A 143 14.37 -1.52 -37.68
C LEU A 143 13.84 -2.45 -36.58
N ALA A 144 13.34 -3.64 -36.94
CA ALA A 144 12.81 -4.59 -35.97
C ALA A 144 13.87 -5.06 -34.94
N PRO A 145 15.05 -5.58 -35.32
CA PRO A 145 16.07 -5.95 -34.36
C PRO A 145 16.62 -4.75 -33.58
N ALA A 146 16.81 -3.58 -34.22
CA ALA A 146 17.24 -2.37 -33.52
C ALA A 146 16.22 -1.92 -32.45
N ALA A 147 14.93 -1.97 -32.78
CA ALA A 147 13.85 -1.67 -31.86
C ALA A 147 13.75 -2.70 -30.73
N LEU A 148 13.92 -3.99 -31.00
CA LEU A 148 13.97 -5.03 -29.96
C LEU A 148 15.13 -4.81 -28.99
N VAL A 149 16.32 -4.42 -29.49
CA VAL A 149 17.45 -4.06 -28.64
C VAL A 149 17.13 -2.83 -27.80
N ALA A 150 16.53 -1.79 -28.38
CA ALA A 150 16.13 -0.59 -27.65
C ALA A 150 15.08 -0.89 -26.56
N LEU A 151 14.07 -1.71 -26.87
CA LEU A 151 13.06 -2.14 -25.91
C LEU A 151 13.65 -3.01 -24.81
N GLY A 152 14.54 -3.95 -25.15
CA GLY A 152 15.26 -4.77 -24.18
C GLY A 152 16.15 -3.94 -23.27
N ALA A 153 16.85 -2.94 -23.81
CA ALA A 153 17.63 -1.99 -23.03
C ALA A 153 16.74 -1.15 -22.11
N ALA A 154 15.56 -0.72 -22.60
CA ALA A 154 14.60 0.02 -21.76
C ALA A 154 14.14 -0.81 -20.56
N CYS A 155 13.92 -2.13 -20.70
CA CYS A 155 13.59 -3.02 -19.59
C CYS A 155 14.66 -3.11 -18.49
N VAL A 156 15.91 -2.74 -18.79
CA VAL A 156 17.03 -2.74 -17.84
C VAL A 156 17.32 -1.34 -17.29
N VAL A 157 17.18 -0.32 -18.14
CA VAL A 157 17.58 1.06 -17.84
C VAL A 157 16.45 1.86 -17.17
N PHE A 158 15.19 1.47 -17.38
CA PHE A 158 14.06 2.17 -16.76
C PHE A 158 13.78 1.51 -15.40
N PRO A 159 14.07 2.19 -14.27
CA PRO A 159 13.78 1.64 -12.96
C PRO A 159 12.27 1.49 -12.77
N VAL A 160 11.89 0.52 -11.94
CA VAL A 160 10.48 0.19 -11.67
C VAL A 160 9.79 1.30 -10.86
N SER A 161 10.56 1.98 -10.00
CA SER A 161 10.17 3.16 -9.23
C SER A 161 10.95 4.39 -9.70
N GLY A 162 10.25 5.46 -10.05
CA GLY A 162 10.85 6.72 -10.51
C GLY A 162 11.60 6.62 -11.85
N GLY A 163 12.48 7.59 -12.10
CA GLY A 163 13.34 7.61 -13.28
C GLY A 163 12.64 8.04 -14.59
N PRO A 164 13.23 7.74 -15.76
CA PRO A 164 12.78 8.29 -17.04
C PRO A 164 11.31 8.02 -17.37
N ALA A 165 10.78 6.88 -16.90
CA ALA A 165 9.36 6.54 -17.05
C ALA A 165 8.44 7.63 -16.50
N TYR A 166 8.74 8.12 -15.31
CA TYR A 166 7.96 9.11 -14.56
C TYR A 166 8.27 10.55 -14.97
N HIS A 167 9.39 10.76 -15.66
CA HIS A 167 9.76 12.06 -16.24
C HIS A 167 9.33 12.21 -17.72
N GLY A 168 8.36 11.40 -18.16
CA GLY A 168 7.74 11.54 -19.48
C GLY A 168 8.56 10.99 -20.64
N ALA A 169 9.48 10.04 -20.40
CA ALA A 169 10.30 9.42 -21.47
C ALA A 169 9.62 8.20 -22.15
N LEU A 170 8.47 7.74 -21.66
CA LEU A 170 7.72 6.61 -22.23
C LEU A 170 7.21 6.80 -23.67
N PRO A 171 7.02 8.01 -24.22
CA PRO A 171 6.86 8.21 -25.67
C PRO A 171 7.98 7.56 -26.50
N LEU A 172 9.21 7.46 -25.97
CA LEU A 172 10.32 6.78 -26.65
C LEU A 172 10.09 5.26 -26.78
N VAL A 173 9.43 4.65 -25.80
CA VAL A 173 9.01 3.25 -25.86
C VAL A 173 7.91 3.06 -26.91
N GLY A 174 6.98 4.01 -27.00
CA GLY A 174 5.98 4.06 -28.09
C GLY A 174 6.62 4.16 -29.48
N LEU A 175 7.61 5.03 -29.65
CA LEU A 175 8.36 5.17 -30.89
C LEU A 175 9.14 3.90 -31.25
N ALA A 176 9.83 3.29 -30.30
CA ALA A 176 10.54 2.03 -30.51
C ALA A 176 9.57 0.89 -30.90
N SER A 177 8.41 0.82 -30.25
CA SER A 177 7.35 -0.14 -30.57
C SER A 177 6.79 0.06 -31.98
N ALA A 178 6.58 1.31 -32.40
CA ALA A 178 6.17 1.64 -33.76
C ALA A 178 7.23 1.27 -34.80
N ALA A 179 8.51 1.53 -34.50
CA ALA A 179 9.64 1.12 -35.35
C ALA A 179 9.74 -0.41 -35.47
N LEU A 180 9.47 -1.16 -34.40
CA LEU A 180 9.37 -2.62 -34.43
C LEU A 180 8.26 -3.06 -35.38
N ILE A 181 7.04 -2.53 -35.25
CA ILE A 181 5.91 -2.88 -36.10
C ILE A 181 6.19 -2.59 -37.57
N VAL A 182 6.79 -1.43 -37.86
CA VAL A 182 7.19 -1.04 -39.22
C VAL A 182 8.27 -1.97 -39.77
N GLY A 183 9.29 -2.30 -38.97
CA GLY A 183 10.36 -3.20 -39.38
C GLY A 183 9.87 -4.61 -39.70
N LEU A 184 8.84 -5.09 -38.98
CA LEU A 184 8.23 -6.41 -39.21
C LEU A 184 7.37 -6.49 -40.48
N GLN A 185 7.08 -5.37 -41.13
CA GLN A 185 6.42 -5.38 -42.44
C GLN A 185 7.37 -5.82 -43.57
N ALA A 186 8.68 -5.56 -43.42
CA ALA A 186 9.68 -6.04 -44.36
C ALA A 186 10.10 -7.48 -44.03
N ASP A 187 10.43 -8.26 -45.06
CA ASP A 187 10.97 -9.61 -44.85
C ASP A 187 12.39 -9.53 -44.26
N GLY A 188 12.62 -10.29 -43.19
CA GLY A 188 13.89 -10.30 -42.46
C GLY A 188 13.90 -11.26 -41.27
N PRO A 189 15.03 -11.39 -40.58
CA PRO A 189 15.23 -12.39 -39.52
C PRO A 189 14.27 -12.21 -38.34
N ALA A 190 14.02 -10.97 -37.90
CA ALA A 190 13.10 -10.69 -36.80
C ALA A 190 11.66 -11.16 -37.12
N LYS A 191 11.19 -10.92 -38.36
CA LYS A 191 9.88 -11.39 -38.83
C LYS A 191 9.81 -12.92 -38.88
N GLN A 192 10.88 -13.59 -39.32
CA GLN A 192 10.94 -15.05 -39.37
C GLN A 192 10.84 -15.68 -37.97
N VAL A 193 11.57 -15.13 -36.98
CA VAL A 193 11.57 -15.62 -35.60
C VAL A 193 10.22 -15.35 -34.91
N LEU A 194 9.76 -14.08 -34.93
CA LEU A 194 8.51 -13.67 -34.28
C LEU A 194 7.26 -14.21 -35.00
N GLY A 195 7.40 -14.59 -36.28
CA GLY A 195 6.35 -15.22 -37.07
C GLY A 195 6.19 -16.73 -36.81
N THR A 196 7.03 -17.34 -35.97
CA THR A 196 6.87 -18.76 -35.61
C THR A 196 5.60 -19.00 -34.78
N ARG A 197 5.08 -20.22 -34.84
CA ARG A 197 3.82 -20.60 -34.18
C ARG A 197 3.76 -20.27 -32.68
N PRO A 198 4.83 -20.46 -31.87
CA PRO A 198 4.77 -20.12 -30.45
C PRO A 198 4.55 -18.63 -30.20
N PHE A 199 5.31 -17.75 -30.86
CA PHE A 199 5.17 -16.29 -30.68
C PHE A 199 3.83 -15.78 -31.21
N VAL A 200 3.40 -16.25 -32.39
CA VAL A 200 2.08 -15.91 -32.92
C VAL A 200 0.96 -16.45 -32.02
N GLY A 201 1.14 -17.65 -31.45
CA GLY A 201 0.22 -18.25 -30.49
C GLY A 201 0.08 -17.41 -29.22
N LEU A 202 1.20 -17.00 -28.63
CA LEU A 202 1.23 -16.10 -27.47
C LEU A 202 0.56 -14.75 -27.79
N GLY A 203 0.86 -14.17 -28.96
CA GLY A 203 0.25 -12.92 -29.41
C GLY A 203 -1.28 -13.01 -29.62
N LYS A 204 -1.82 -14.21 -29.92
CA LYS A 204 -3.28 -14.41 -30.04
C LYS A 204 -4.00 -14.41 -28.70
N ILE A 205 -3.32 -14.76 -27.61
CA ILE A 205 -3.87 -14.85 -26.26
C ILE A 205 -3.34 -13.74 -25.34
N SER A 206 -2.56 -12.79 -25.87
CA SER A 206 -1.83 -11.79 -25.09
C SER A 206 -2.75 -10.92 -24.23
N TYR A 207 -3.96 -10.63 -24.72
CA TYR A 207 -4.98 -9.93 -23.96
C TYR A 207 -5.36 -10.70 -22.67
N GLY A 208 -5.72 -11.98 -22.79
CA GLY A 208 -6.01 -12.82 -21.63
C GLY A 208 -4.80 -12.98 -20.69
N VAL A 209 -3.58 -13.13 -21.25
CA VAL A 209 -2.35 -13.19 -20.43
C VAL A 209 -2.21 -11.91 -19.60
N TYR A 210 -2.37 -10.75 -20.23
CA TYR A 210 -2.33 -9.46 -19.54
C TYR A 210 -3.46 -9.31 -18.50
N LEU A 211 -4.66 -9.83 -18.78
CA LEU A 211 -5.79 -9.73 -17.85
C LEU A 211 -5.62 -10.59 -16.59
N TYR A 212 -5.15 -11.82 -16.76
CA TYR A 212 -5.13 -12.80 -15.67
C TYR A 212 -3.81 -12.83 -14.90
N HIS A 213 -2.70 -12.35 -15.48
CA HIS A 213 -1.41 -12.45 -14.78
C HIS A 213 -1.43 -11.73 -13.44
N TRP A 214 -1.97 -10.52 -13.38
CA TRP A 214 -1.87 -9.70 -12.18
C TRP A 214 -2.69 -10.26 -11.00
N PRO A 215 -3.98 -10.60 -11.14
CA PRO A 215 -4.72 -11.28 -10.06
C PRO A 215 -4.06 -12.59 -9.62
N VAL A 216 -3.51 -13.38 -10.55
CA VAL A 216 -2.80 -14.63 -10.23
C VAL A 216 -1.56 -14.34 -9.39
N PHE A 217 -0.78 -13.31 -9.76
CA PHE A 217 0.42 -12.92 -9.02
C PHE A 217 0.05 -12.43 -7.62
N VAL A 218 -0.90 -11.50 -7.51
CA VAL A 218 -1.39 -10.97 -6.22
C VAL A 218 -1.91 -12.09 -5.31
N LEU A 219 -2.67 -13.05 -5.84
CA LEU A 219 -3.21 -14.15 -5.05
C LEU A 219 -2.14 -15.14 -4.59
N LEU A 220 -1.18 -15.47 -5.44
CA LEU A 220 -0.11 -16.40 -5.07
C LEU A 220 0.90 -15.76 -4.11
N ASP A 221 1.15 -14.46 -4.23
CA ASP A 221 2.05 -13.75 -3.33
C ASP A 221 1.49 -13.49 -1.92
N ARG A 222 0.21 -13.79 -1.69
CA ARG A 222 -0.41 -13.77 -0.35
C ARG A 222 -0.01 -14.95 0.53
N GLN A 223 0.53 -16.02 -0.05
CA GLN A 223 0.82 -17.24 0.68
C GLN A 223 2.31 -17.49 0.74
N SER A 224 2.77 -18.07 1.85
CA SER A 224 4.10 -18.62 1.95
C SER A 224 4.16 -19.96 1.20
N TRP A 225 5.01 -20.03 0.18
CA TRP A 225 5.21 -21.25 -0.60
C TRP A 225 6.55 -21.87 -0.24
N SER A 226 6.58 -23.20 -0.07
CA SER A 226 7.82 -23.95 0.13
C SER A 226 8.66 -24.11 -1.16
N VAL A 227 8.29 -23.43 -2.25
CA VAL A 227 9.02 -23.43 -3.53
C VAL A 227 9.85 -22.16 -3.66
N GLY A 228 11.10 -22.29 -4.13
CA GLY A 228 11.97 -21.13 -4.34
C GLY A 228 11.43 -20.15 -5.40
N ARG A 229 11.97 -18.92 -5.44
CA ARG A 229 11.49 -17.81 -6.30
C ARG A 229 11.21 -18.18 -7.76
N TRP A 230 12.08 -18.98 -8.37
CA TRP A 230 11.95 -19.38 -9.77
C TRP A 230 10.84 -20.41 -9.97
N GLY A 231 10.63 -21.28 -8.98
CA GLY A 231 9.52 -22.22 -8.95
C GLY A 231 8.18 -21.51 -8.81
N LEU A 232 8.10 -20.51 -7.92
CA LEU A 232 6.91 -19.69 -7.75
C LEU A 232 6.61 -18.86 -9.03
N LEU A 233 7.62 -18.27 -9.67
CA LEU A 233 7.45 -17.57 -10.95
C LEU A 233 6.94 -18.52 -12.05
N ALA A 234 7.53 -19.71 -12.17
CA ALA A 234 7.08 -20.70 -13.14
C ALA A 234 5.62 -21.11 -12.90
N LEU A 235 5.22 -21.29 -11.63
CA LEU A 235 3.85 -21.60 -11.24
C LEU A 235 2.88 -20.47 -11.62
N LYS A 236 3.22 -19.22 -11.29
CA LYS A 236 2.43 -18.02 -11.67
C LYS A 236 2.22 -17.93 -13.18
N LEU A 237 3.29 -18.09 -13.95
CA LEU A 237 3.23 -18.06 -15.41
C LEU A 237 2.41 -19.22 -15.98
N ALA A 238 2.57 -20.43 -15.43
CA ALA A 238 1.82 -21.60 -15.87
C ALA A 238 0.31 -21.44 -15.65
N ILE A 239 -0.09 -20.96 -14.46
CA ILE A 239 -1.50 -20.70 -14.15
C ILE A 239 -2.05 -19.58 -15.04
N THR A 240 -1.31 -18.49 -15.21
CA THR A 240 -1.68 -17.38 -16.11
C THR A 240 -1.94 -17.87 -17.53
N LEU A 241 -1.01 -18.65 -18.10
CA LEU A 241 -1.13 -19.18 -19.45
C LEU A 241 -2.29 -20.17 -19.57
N ALA A 242 -2.49 -21.04 -18.58
CA ALA A 242 -3.59 -21.99 -18.57
C ALA A 242 -4.95 -21.27 -18.57
N VAL A 243 -5.12 -20.28 -17.70
CA VAL A 243 -6.35 -19.47 -17.62
C VAL A 243 -6.54 -18.64 -18.89
N ALA A 244 -5.50 -18.01 -19.42
CA ALA A 244 -5.57 -17.23 -20.65
C ALA A 244 -5.95 -18.09 -21.87
N VAL A 245 -5.37 -19.30 -21.99
CA VAL A 245 -5.73 -20.25 -23.06
C VAL A 245 -7.17 -20.71 -22.92
N ALA A 246 -7.61 -21.04 -21.70
CA ALA A 246 -8.99 -21.43 -21.44
C ALA A 246 -9.97 -20.29 -21.79
N SER A 247 -9.69 -19.06 -21.33
CA SER A 247 -10.44 -17.84 -21.66
C SER A 247 -10.52 -17.60 -23.16
N TYR A 248 -9.39 -17.71 -23.86
CA TYR A 248 -9.34 -17.47 -25.30
C TYR A 248 -10.26 -18.41 -26.08
N TYR A 249 -10.24 -19.71 -25.78
CA TYR A 249 -11.06 -20.68 -26.49
C TYR A 249 -12.52 -20.72 -26.02
N ALA A 250 -12.77 -20.50 -24.73
CA ALA A 250 -14.10 -20.62 -24.13
C ALA A 250 -14.92 -19.32 -24.18
N LEU A 251 -14.28 -18.16 -24.15
CA LEU A 251 -14.94 -16.85 -24.03
C LEU A 251 -14.60 -15.93 -25.22
N GLU A 252 -13.33 -15.61 -25.41
CA GLU A 252 -12.91 -14.53 -26.32
C GLU A 252 -13.15 -14.89 -27.79
N ARG A 253 -12.74 -16.10 -28.22
CA ARG A 253 -12.90 -16.54 -29.60
C ARG A 253 -14.38 -16.66 -29.99
N PRO A 254 -15.27 -17.29 -29.20
CA PRO A 254 -16.70 -17.29 -29.48
C PRO A 254 -17.30 -15.90 -29.66
N ILE A 255 -16.95 -14.94 -28.77
CA ILE A 255 -17.43 -13.55 -28.87
C ILE A 255 -16.91 -12.86 -30.13
N ARG A 256 -15.62 -13.01 -30.44
CA ARG A 256 -14.98 -12.37 -31.59
C ARG A 256 -15.53 -12.87 -32.93
N THR A 257 -15.85 -14.16 -33.02
CA THR A 257 -16.40 -14.76 -34.24
C THR A 257 -17.93 -14.83 -34.26
N ALA A 258 -18.60 -14.35 -33.21
CA ALA A 258 -20.04 -14.25 -33.19
C ALA A 258 -20.49 -13.30 -34.31
N ASN A 259 -21.55 -13.64 -35.03
CA ASN A 259 -22.23 -12.69 -35.90
C ASN A 259 -23.14 -11.83 -35.03
N TRP A 260 -22.71 -10.60 -34.74
CA TRP A 260 -23.41 -9.60 -33.90
C TRP A 260 -24.78 -9.16 -34.45
N LEU A 261 -25.16 -9.68 -35.61
CA LEU A 261 -26.46 -9.52 -36.25
C LEU A 261 -27.59 -10.35 -35.59
N VAL A 262 -27.31 -11.14 -34.55
CA VAL A 262 -28.33 -11.84 -33.74
C VAL A 262 -28.35 -11.26 -32.31
N PRO A 263 -29.23 -10.29 -32.00
CA PRO A 263 -29.07 -9.42 -30.82
C PRO A 263 -29.20 -10.14 -29.48
N ARG A 264 -29.99 -11.22 -29.39
CA ARG A 264 -30.42 -11.77 -28.10
C ARG A 264 -29.37 -12.60 -27.36
N ARG A 265 -28.57 -13.40 -28.06
CA ARG A 265 -27.60 -14.31 -27.41
C ARG A 265 -26.29 -13.61 -27.04
N THR A 266 -25.82 -12.69 -27.88
CA THR A 266 -24.63 -11.87 -27.60
C THR A 266 -24.92 -10.84 -26.51
N LEU A 267 -26.09 -10.20 -26.55
CA LEU A 267 -26.53 -9.31 -25.47
C LEU A 267 -26.75 -10.09 -24.17
N ALA A 268 -27.34 -11.28 -24.20
CA ALA A 268 -27.49 -12.11 -23.00
C ALA A 268 -26.13 -12.56 -22.44
N ALA A 269 -25.17 -12.91 -23.30
CA ALA A 269 -23.82 -13.25 -22.86
C ALA A 269 -23.12 -12.05 -22.24
N ALA A 270 -23.16 -10.87 -22.89
CA ALA A 270 -22.60 -9.62 -22.37
C ALA A 270 -23.26 -9.20 -21.05
N VAL A 271 -24.60 -9.23 -20.97
CA VAL A 271 -25.35 -8.93 -19.74
C VAL A 271 -25.03 -9.95 -18.66
N ALA A 272 -24.86 -11.24 -18.99
CA ALA A 272 -24.48 -12.26 -18.03
C ALA A 272 -23.05 -12.05 -17.51
N THR A 273 -22.07 -11.73 -18.36
CA THR A 273 -20.71 -11.39 -17.90
C THR A 273 -20.69 -10.10 -17.08
N THR A 274 -21.43 -9.06 -17.49
CA THR A 274 -21.56 -7.82 -16.70
C THR A 274 -22.29 -8.07 -15.39
N ALA A 275 -23.32 -8.91 -15.35
CA ALA A 275 -24.05 -9.27 -14.14
C ALA A 275 -23.20 -10.14 -13.20
N VAL A 276 -22.39 -11.06 -13.73
CA VAL A 276 -21.43 -11.83 -12.94
C VAL A 276 -20.34 -10.91 -12.40
N ALA A 277 -19.80 -10.00 -13.21
CA ALA A 277 -18.84 -8.99 -12.75
C ALA A 277 -19.46 -8.12 -11.63
N ALA A 278 -20.67 -7.58 -11.85
CA ALA A 278 -21.39 -6.78 -10.87
C ALA A 278 -21.75 -7.58 -9.60
N LEU A 279 -22.14 -8.85 -9.73
CA LEU A 279 -22.40 -9.73 -8.60
C LEU A 279 -21.12 -10.03 -7.83
N VAL A 280 -20.00 -10.26 -8.51
CA VAL A 280 -18.68 -10.39 -7.87
C VAL A 280 -18.35 -9.09 -7.12
N VAL A 281 -18.61 -7.91 -7.67
CA VAL A 281 -18.43 -6.62 -6.97
C VAL A 281 -19.33 -6.50 -5.73
N LEU A 282 -20.59 -6.95 -5.83
CA LEU A 282 -21.58 -6.85 -4.75
C LEU A 282 -21.36 -7.89 -3.64
N VAL A 283 -20.73 -9.03 -3.96
CA VAL A 283 -20.51 -10.16 -3.05
C VAL A 283 -19.09 -10.14 -2.46
N ILE A 284 -18.15 -9.38 -3.03
CA ILE A 284 -16.89 -9.06 -2.35
C ILE A 284 -17.26 -8.26 -1.10
N PRO A 285 -17.03 -8.80 0.12
CA PRO A 285 -17.26 -8.06 1.36
C PRO A 285 -16.49 -6.75 1.30
N GLN A 286 -16.98 -5.70 1.95
CA GLN A 286 -16.13 -4.52 2.20
C GLN A 286 -14.89 -5.02 2.92
N ALA A 287 -13.80 -5.11 2.18
CA ALA A 287 -12.51 -5.41 2.74
C ALA A 287 -12.09 -4.14 3.47
N GLY A 288 -12.59 -3.97 4.69
CA GLY A 288 -11.85 -3.18 5.67
C GLY A 288 -10.45 -3.79 5.80
N LYS A 289 -9.51 -2.97 6.25
CA LYS A 289 -8.19 -3.45 6.70
C LYS A 289 -8.40 -4.71 7.52
N TYR A 290 -7.75 -5.82 7.18
CA TYR A 290 -7.99 -7.12 7.85
C TYR A 290 -7.75 -7.03 9.38
N TYR A 291 -6.93 -6.07 9.77
CA TYR A 291 -6.53 -5.75 11.14
C TYR A 291 -7.00 -4.36 11.60
N GLY A 292 -7.78 -3.60 10.80
CA GLY A 292 -8.29 -2.28 11.20
C GLY A 292 -9.72 -2.35 11.74
N ALA A 293 -10.11 -1.39 12.58
CA ALA A 293 -11.49 -1.28 13.04
C ALA A 293 -12.42 -0.89 11.87
N ASP A 294 -13.66 -1.38 11.86
CA ASP A 294 -14.65 -0.91 10.90
C ASP A 294 -15.06 0.55 11.23
N GLN A 295 -15.51 1.28 10.21
CA GLN A 295 -15.79 2.71 10.33
C GLN A 295 -16.81 3.03 11.43
N ALA A 296 -17.84 2.19 11.63
CA ALA A 296 -18.86 2.47 12.64
C ALA A 296 -18.29 2.34 14.06
N THR A 297 -17.43 1.34 14.28
CA THR A 297 -16.70 1.17 15.54
C THR A 297 -15.69 2.30 15.76
N ALA A 298 -14.97 2.72 14.73
CA ALA A 298 -14.05 3.86 14.79
C ALA A 298 -14.78 5.16 15.13
N ASP A 299 -15.90 5.46 14.46
CA ASP A 299 -16.73 6.64 14.74
C ASP A 299 -17.24 6.63 16.19
N ALA A 300 -17.61 5.45 16.72
CA ALA A 300 -18.07 5.30 18.10
C ALA A 300 -16.96 5.50 19.15
N ALA A 301 -15.71 5.19 18.81
CA ALA A 301 -14.55 5.38 19.68
C ALA A 301 -13.88 6.76 19.55
N SER A 302 -14.23 7.52 18.51
CA SER A 302 -13.57 8.77 18.13
C SER A 302 -13.61 9.85 19.21
N PHE A 303 -12.67 10.80 19.12
CA PHE A 303 -12.57 11.89 20.09
C PHE A 303 -13.74 12.87 19.94
N ASP A 304 -14.31 13.28 21.07
CA ASP A 304 -15.23 14.43 21.08
C ASP A 304 -14.42 15.74 21.08
N THR A 305 -14.10 16.22 19.87
CA THR A 305 -13.36 17.48 19.66
C THR A 305 -14.13 18.73 20.10
N GLY A 306 -15.41 18.60 20.49
CA GLY A 306 -16.23 19.70 21.01
C GLY A 306 -16.01 20.02 22.49
N SER A 307 -15.35 19.13 23.25
CA SER A 307 -15.14 19.29 24.70
C SER A 307 -13.65 19.33 25.06
N VAL A 308 -13.16 20.53 25.42
CA VAL A 308 -11.74 20.79 25.71
C VAL A 308 -11.44 20.75 27.23
N ALA A 309 -12.30 20.12 28.03
CA ALA A 309 -12.08 20.04 29.47
C ALA A 309 -10.80 19.23 29.77
N PRO A 310 -9.83 19.75 30.55
CA PRO A 310 -8.65 18.98 30.93
C PRO A 310 -9.04 17.73 31.73
N LEU A 311 -8.29 16.63 31.56
CA LEU A 311 -8.42 15.44 32.41
C LEU A 311 -7.85 15.78 33.79
N VAL A 312 -8.64 16.39 34.67
CA VAL A 312 -8.21 16.72 36.03
C VAL A 312 -8.49 15.53 36.95
N PRO A 313 -7.49 14.93 37.63
CA PRO A 313 -7.73 13.87 38.58
C PRO A 313 -8.67 14.34 39.69
N SER A 314 -9.78 13.62 39.89
CA SER A 314 -10.70 13.87 41.01
C SER A 314 -9.99 13.59 42.34
N THR A 315 -9.46 14.63 42.97
CA THR A 315 -8.85 14.55 44.31
C THR A 315 -9.88 14.50 45.45
N THR A 316 -11.18 14.45 45.14
CA THR A 316 -12.22 14.28 46.15
C THR A 316 -12.38 12.81 46.54
N VAL A 317 -11.59 12.39 47.53
CA VAL A 317 -12.00 11.32 48.45
C VAL A 317 -13.32 11.77 49.09
N PRO A 318 -14.43 11.01 49.00
CA PRO A 318 -15.60 11.30 49.82
C PRO A 318 -15.16 11.19 51.27
N ALA A 319 -15.26 12.29 52.02
CA ALA A 319 -14.96 12.30 53.44
C ALA A 319 -15.72 11.14 54.13
N PRO A 320 -15.08 10.34 55.00
CA PRO A 320 -15.79 9.31 55.72
C PRO A 320 -16.87 9.99 56.57
N VAL A 321 -18.11 9.57 56.37
CA VAL A 321 -19.19 9.88 57.30
C VAL A 321 -18.77 9.32 58.65
N THR A 322 -18.48 10.22 59.59
CA THR A 322 -18.13 9.87 60.97
C THR A 322 -19.39 9.41 61.69
N THR A 323 -19.65 8.11 61.68
CA THR A 323 -20.43 7.46 62.73
C THR A 323 -19.49 7.01 63.83
N ALA A 324 -19.67 7.58 65.01
CA ALA A 324 -18.85 7.33 66.19
C ALA A 324 -19.06 5.94 66.80
N ALA A 325 -17.98 5.48 67.45
CA ALA A 325 -17.87 4.52 68.56
C ALA A 325 -17.81 3.00 68.27
N GLY A 326 -16.69 2.40 68.69
CA GLY A 326 -16.54 0.96 68.94
C GLY A 326 -15.09 0.47 68.85
N ASP A 327 -14.43 0.28 69.99
CA ASP A 327 -13.01 -0.07 70.17
C ASP A 327 -12.60 -1.45 69.61
N THR A 328 -11.44 -1.52 68.92
CA THR A 328 -10.51 -2.69 68.89
C THR A 328 -9.17 -2.32 68.20
N PRO A 329 -8.01 -2.92 68.56
CA PRO A 329 -6.69 -2.51 68.07
C PRO A 329 -6.33 -3.12 66.69
N PRO A 330 -5.33 -2.57 65.96
CA PRO A 330 -5.12 -2.88 64.55
C PRO A 330 -4.27 -4.15 64.37
N THR A 331 -4.71 -5.02 63.46
CA THR A 331 -3.89 -6.09 62.90
C THR A 331 -3.74 -5.82 61.41
N ASP A 332 -2.50 -5.86 60.95
CA ASP A 332 -2.06 -5.59 59.59
C ASP A 332 -2.88 -6.31 58.50
N ALA A 333 -3.37 -5.51 57.55
CA ALA A 333 -3.36 -5.76 56.11
C ALA A 333 -4.14 -4.61 55.45
N ALA A 334 -3.45 -3.50 55.17
CA ALA A 334 -3.96 -2.54 54.20
C ALA A 334 -3.83 -3.18 52.80
N THR A 335 -4.76 -4.07 52.48
CA THR A 335 -5.05 -4.41 51.09
C THR A 335 -5.73 -3.17 50.52
N THR A 336 -4.95 -2.29 49.88
CA THR A 336 -5.49 -1.19 49.09
C THR A 336 -6.27 -1.82 47.94
N THR A 337 -7.55 -2.10 48.17
CA THR A 337 -8.47 -2.49 47.10
C THR A 337 -8.69 -1.23 46.27
N THR A 338 -7.91 -1.07 45.21
CA THR A 338 -8.16 -0.06 44.19
C THR A 338 -9.53 -0.36 43.59
N GLY A 339 -10.55 0.40 44.00
CA GLY A 339 -11.81 0.43 43.28
C GLY A 339 -11.57 0.80 41.80
N PRO A 340 -12.51 0.50 40.90
CA PRO A 340 -12.34 0.83 39.48
C PRO A 340 -12.05 2.32 39.32
N LEU A 341 -10.89 2.67 38.73
CA LEU A 341 -10.59 4.05 38.34
C LEU A 341 -11.58 4.44 37.24
N VAL A 342 -12.64 5.16 37.60
CA VAL A 342 -13.56 5.77 36.64
C VAL A 342 -13.04 7.18 36.36
N PRO A 343 -12.60 7.48 35.12
CA PRO A 343 -12.10 8.80 34.80
C PRO A 343 -13.26 9.82 34.80
N PRO A 344 -13.01 11.10 35.09
CA PRO A 344 -14.05 12.14 35.15
C PRO A 344 -14.69 12.43 33.78
N ARG A 345 -13.97 12.09 32.71
CA ARG A 345 -14.43 11.98 31.33
C ARG A 345 -13.61 10.88 30.63
N PRO A 346 -14.04 10.36 29.48
CA PRO A 346 -13.26 9.38 28.74
C PRO A 346 -11.83 9.89 28.46
N VAL A 347 -10.83 9.04 28.68
CA VAL A 347 -9.43 9.33 28.38
C VAL A 347 -9.24 9.32 26.87
N ARG A 348 -8.67 10.40 26.32
CA ARG A 348 -8.36 10.49 24.89
C ARG A 348 -6.98 9.91 24.62
N ILE A 349 -6.95 8.74 23.99
CA ILE A 349 -5.74 7.97 23.72
C ILE A 349 -5.45 8.03 22.21
N ALA A 350 -4.32 8.61 21.82
CA ALA A 350 -3.84 8.53 20.45
C ALA A 350 -2.79 7.43 20.34
N ILE A 351 -2.92 6.55 19.35
CA ILE A 351 -1.99 5.45 19.09
C ILE A 351 -1.16 5.80 17.85
N VAL A 352 0.16 5.79 17.99
CA VAL A 352 1.11 6.20 16.96
C VAL A 352 2.10 5.06 16.68
N GLY A 353 2.29 4.74 15.40
CA GLY A 353 3.23 3.71 14.92
C GLY A 353 2.95 3.28 13.48
N ASP A 354 3.14 2.02 13.12
CA ASP A 354 2.94 1.51 11.76
C ASP A 354 1.68 0.63 11.60
N SER A 355 1.72 -0.35 10.69
CA SER A 355 0.65 -1.35 10.54
C SER A 355 0.46 -2.24 11.77
N THR A 356 1.48 -2.45 12.60
CA THR A 356 1.36 -3.14 13.90
C THR A 356 0.60 -2.30 14.92
N ALA A 357 0.83 -0.98 14.92
CA ALA A 357 0.07 -0.02 15.70
C ALA A 357 -1.39 0.05 15.25
N GLU A 358 -1.61 -0.01 13.94
CA GLU A 358 -2.96 -0.08 13.38
C GLU A 358 -3.67 -1.38 13.76
N ALA A 359 -2.98 -2.52 13.70
CA ALA A 359 -3.53 -3.81 14.05
C ALA A 359 -3.93 -3.91 15.53
N LEU A 360 -3.01 -3.53 16.42
CA LEU A 360 -3.28 -3.50 17.85
C LEU A 360 -4.28 -2.40 18.22
N GLY A 361 -4.16 -1.24 17.57
CA GLY A 361 -5.02 -0.08 17.77
C GLY A 361 -6.47 -0.34 17.38
N ALA A 362 -6.74 -1.21 16.41
CA ALA A 362 -8.10 -1.63 16.09
C ALA A 362 -8.80 -2.33 17.27
N GLY A 363 -8.05 -3.14 18.02
CA GLY A 363 -8.53 -3.74 19.26
C GLY A 363 -8.85 -2.68 20.32
N MET A 364 -7.98 -1.68 20.47
CA MET A 364 -8.18 -0.56 21.39
C MET A 364 -9.40 0.28 21.00
N VAL A 365 -9.62 0.50 19.70
CA VAL A 365 -10.80 1.17 19.15
C VAL A 365 -12.07 0.37 19.47
N ALA A 366 -12.07 -0.94 19.25
CA ALA A 366 -13.22 -1.80 19.58
C ALA A 366 -13.51 -1.79 21.09
N TRP A 367 -12.47 -1.88 21.90
CA TRP A 367 -12.58 -1.79 23.36
C TRP A 367 -13.13 -0.43 23.81
N ALA A 368 -12.65 0.68 23.27
CA ALA A 368 -13.13 2.02 23.61
C ALA A 368 -14.58 2.24 23.17
N ALA A 369 -14.98 1.75 21.99
CA ALA A 369 -16.36 1.78 21.54
C ALA A 369 -17.31 0.99 22.47
N ALA A 370 -16.83 -0.12 23.05
CA ALA A 370 -17.55 -0.88 24.06
C ALA A 370 -17.53 -0.23 25.46
N ASN A 371 -16.56 0.64 25.73
CA ASN A 371 -16.33 1.31 27.02
C ASN A 371 -16.28 2.85 26.89
N PRO A 372 -17.33 3.49 26.33
CA PRO A 372 -17.30 4.91 25.97
C PRO A 372 -17.21 5.85 27.17
N SER A 373 -17.40 5.37 28.40
CA SER A 373 -17.18 6.15 29.63
C SER A 373 -15.72 6.16 30.10
N LEU A 374 -14.89 5.24 29.59
CA LEU A 374 -13.51 5.07 30.03
C LEU A 374 -12.52 5.71 29.05
N ALA A 375 -12.69 5.51 27.75
CA ALA A 375 -11.74 5.96 26.75
C ALA A 375 -12.38 6.35 25.42
N GLN A 376 -11.67 7.20 24.69
CA GLN A 376 -11.81 7.46 23.27
C GLN A 376 -10.45 7.18 22.63
N VAL A 377 -10.43 6.59 21.44
CA VAL A 377 -9.20 6.11 20.79
C VAL A 377 -9.15 6.57 19.35
N GLU A 378 -8.02 7.16 18.97
CA GLU A 378 -7.69 7.54 17.60
C GLU A 378 -6.36 6.90 17.21
N VAL A 379 -6.28 6.36 15.99
CA VAL A 379 -5.08 5.72 15.46
C VAL A 379 -4.46 6.61 14.40
N VAL A 380 -3.19 6.94 14.58
CA VAL A 380 -2.38 7.74 13.66
C VAL A 380 -1.21 6.86 13.24
N ALA A 381 -1.39 6.07 12.18
CA ALA A 381 -0.43 5.07 11.75
C ALA A 381 0.12 5.35 10.34
N GLY A 382 1.43 5.14 10.17
CA GLY A 382 2.14 5.21 8.90
C GLY A 382 2.60 3.81 8.48
N ALA A 383 1.90 3.17 7.54
CA ALA A 383 2.20 1.79 7.16
C ALA A 383 3.66 1.64 6.68
N GLY A 384 4.40 0.73 7.31
CA GLY A 384 5.81 0.49 6.98
C GLY A 384 6.78 1.55 7.49
N CYS A 385 6.34 2.43 8.38
CA CYS A 385 7.16 3.47 9.00
C CYS A 385 7.28 3.23 10.51
N GLY A 386 8.46 2.79 10.94
CA GLY A 386 8.84 2.78 12.34
C GLY A 386 8.95 4.18 12.93
N LEU A 387 9.40 4.27 14.18
CA LEU A 387 9.55 5.54 14.91
C LEU A 387 10.98 6.10 14.84
N SER A 388 11.92 5.34 14.26
CA SER A 388 13.21 5.87 13.84
C SER A 388 13.07 6.76 12.61
N ASN A 389 13.74 7.91 12.61
CA ASN A 389 13.54 8.98 11.62
C ASN A 389 14.71 9.15 10.62
N SER A 390 15.71 8.27 10.67
CA SER A 390 16.91 8.41 9.84
C SER A 390 17.56 7.08 9.48
N GLY A 391 18.47 7.14 8.51
CA GLY A 391 19.19 5.99 7.98
C GLY A 391 18.46 5.29 6.84
N TYR A 392 19.02 4.17 6.43
CA TYR A 392 18.56 3.37 5.30
C TYR A 392 18.24 1.96 5.78
N LEU A 393 17.00 1.52 5.66
CA LEU A 393 16.62 0.15 6.04
C LEU A 393 17.02 -0.82 4.94
N VAL A 394 17.69 -1.89 5.35
CA VAL A 394 18.21 -2.94 4.49
C VAL A 394 17.45 -4.22 4.79
N PHE A 395 16.81 -4.75 3.75
CA PHE A 395 16.07 -6.01 3.81
C PHE A 395 16.56 -6.96 2.75
N ASP A 396 16.60 -8.24 3.09
CA ASP A 396 16.95 -9.28 2.12
C ASP A 396 15.92 -9.34 0.99
N GLY A 397 16.36 -9.03 -0.22
CA GLY A 397 15.55 -9.15 -1.43
C GLY A 397 14.59 -8.00 -1.71
N LEU A 398 14.58 -6.95 -0.88
CA LEU A 398 13.88 -5.70 -1.18
C LEU A 398 14.89 -4.58 -1.49
N PRO A 399 14.47 -3.55 -2.24
CA PRO A 399 15.24 -2.33 -2.36
C PRO A 399 15.48 -1.71 -0.98
N GLU A 400 16.67 -1.14 -0.80
CA GLU A 400 16.98 -0.31 0.36
C GLU A 400 15.99 0.87 0.43
N ARG A 401 15.56 1.21 1.65
CA ARG A 401 14.56 2.25 1.90
C ARG A 401 15.19 3.42 2.63
N ASP A 402 15.06 4.62 2.09
CA ASP A 402 15.50 5.86 2.75
C ASP A 402 14.40 6.30 3.72
N VAL A 403 14.65 6.13 5.02
CA VAL A 403 13.63 6.37 6.06
C VAL A 403 13.20 7.83 6.09
N ALA A 404 14.15 8.76 5.97
CA ALA A 404 13.84 10.18 6.05
C ALA A 404 13.01 10.62 4.84
N ALA A 405 13.33 10.10 3.65
CA ALA A 405 12.58 10.42 2.44
C ALA A 405 11.18 9.80 2.41
N GLU A 406 11.03 8.57 2.89
CA GLU A 406 9.77 7.81 2.82
C GLU A 406 8.84 8.07 4.01
N CYS A 407 9.38 8.13 5.22
CA CYS A 407 8.62 8.23 6.48
C CYS A 407 8.67 9.62 7.12
N GLY A 408 9.57 10.50 6.67
CA GLY A 408 9.67 11.88 7.17
C GLY A 408 8.34 12.65 7.16
N PRO A 409 7.54 12.66 6.07
CA PRO A 409 6.24 13.34 6.07
C PRO A 409 5.27 12.81 7.13
N TYR A 410 5.30 11.50 7.39
CA TYR A 410 4.48 10.90 8.44
C TYR A 410 4.93 11.34 9.84
N LEU A 411 6.23 11.23 10.12
CA LEU A 411 6.79 11.52 11.45
C LEU A 411 6.82 13.02 11.78
N HIS A 412 7.07 13.88 10.80
CA HIS A 412 7.27 15.32 11.03
C HIS A 412 6.07 16.20 10.72
N ASP A 413 5.19 15.77 9.81
CA ASP A 413 4.03 16.58 9.42
C ASP A 413 2.74 15.97 9.99
N ILE A 414 2.46 14.71 9.66
CA ILE A 414 1.17 14.07 9.98
C ILE A 414 1.00 13.84 11.48
N VAL A 415 1.96 13.18 12.14
CA VAL A 415 1.84 12.89 13.58
C VAL A 415 1.71 14.20 14.38
N PRO A 416 2.60 15.19 14.26
CA PRO A 416 2.48 16.44 15.00
C PRO A 416 1.17 17.19 14.73
N GLN A 417 0.73 17.26 13.46
CA GLN A 417 -0.53 17.90 13.10
C GLN A 417 -1.71 17.21 13.76
N ARG A 418 -1.80 15.88 13.67
CA ARG A 418 -2.91 15.11 14.24
C ARG A 418 -2.94 15.20 15.75
N ILE A 419 -1.79 15.15 16.42
CA ILE A 419 -1.70 15.31 17.88
C ILE A 419 -2.14 16.71 18.30
N ALA A 420 -1.76 17.76 17.56
CA ALA A 420 -2.21 19.12 17.83
C ALA A 420 -3.72 19.30 17.63
N GLU A 421 -4.31 18.65 16.62
CA GLU A 421 -5.75 18.67 16.35
C GLU A 421 -6.55 17.90 17.42
N LEU A 422 -6.07 16.72 17.80
CA LEU A 422 -6.78 15.80 18.70
C LEU A 422 -6.61 16.16 20.17
N GLN A 423 -5.49 16.81 20.53
CA GLN A 423 -5.08 17.16 21.90
C GLN A 423 -5.26 15.99 22.88
N PRO A 424 -4.65 14.81 22.63
CA PRO A 424 -4.87 13.62 23.46
C PRO A 424 -4.36 13.82 24.90
N ASP A 425 -4.94 13.06 25.84
CA ASP A 425 -4.45 13.01 27.22
C ASP A 425 -3.25 12.07 27.36
N LEU A 426 -3.19 11.08 26.46
CA LEU A 426 -2.13 10.08 26.40
C LEU A 426 -1.81 9.74 24.94
N VAL A 427 -0.52 9.65 24.62
CA VAL A 427 -0.05 9.08 23.34
C VAL A 427 0.66 7.76 23.60
N MET A 428 0.16 6.69 23.00
CA MET A 428 0.77 5.37 22.97
C MET A 428 1.66 5.27 21.73
N LEU A 429 2.96 5.08 21.94
CA LEU A 429 3.94 4.78 20.92
C LEU A 429 4.21 3.28 20.91
N ILE A 430 4.10 2.66 19.75
CA ILE A 430 4.45 1.26 19.54
C ILE A 430 5.47 1.16 18.40
N THR A 431 6.54 0.46 18.71
CA THR A 431 7.63 0.07 17.82
C THR A 431 7.28 -1.17 17.03
N THR A 432 8.06 -1.39 15.98
CA THR A 432 7.64 -2.22 14.86
C THR A 432 8.77 -3.13 14.43
N THR A 433 8.46 -4.11 13.57
CA THR A 433 9.50 -4.95 12.97
C THR A 433 10.45 -4.16 12.04
N TRP A 434 10.07 -2.95 11.62
CA TRP A 434 10.92 -2.04 10.84
C TRP A 434 12.01 -1.40 11.70
N ASP A 435 11.77 -1.19 12.99
CA ASP A 435 12.73 -0.58 13.91
C ASP A 435 13.89 -1.54 14.27
N VAL A 436 13.68 -2.85 14.10
CA VAL A 436 14.68 -3.91 14.30
C VAL A 436 15.35 -4.41 13.00
N ALA A 437 15.09 -3.75 11.87
CA ALA A 437 15.70 -4.09 10.59
C ALA A 437 17.19 -3.68 10.54
N ASP A 438 17.98 -4.40 9.73
CA ASP A 438 19.35 -3.99 9.43
C ASP A 438 19.35 -2.62 8.76
N ARG A 439 20.38 -1.82 9.02
CA ARG A 439 20.42 -0.45 8.52
C ARG A 439 21.81 0.07 8.20
N ARG A 440 21.87 1.06 7.30
CA ARG A 440 23.03 1.95 7.16
C ARG A 440 22.72 3.29 7.79
N LEU A 441 23.72 3.88 8.44
CA LEU A 441 23.57 5.21 9.02
C LEU A 441 23.56 6.30 7.95
N GLU A 442 24.24 6.06 6.83
CA GLU A 442 24.38 6.98 5.70
C GLU A 442 24.40 6.23 4.36
N ALA A 443 24.15 6.96 3.26
CA ALA A 443 24.03 6.37 1.93
C ALA A 443 25.36 5.72 1.51
N GLY A 444 25.34 4.42 1.23
CA GLY A 444 26.54 3.66 0.89
C GLY A 444 27.49 3.36 2.05
N GLY A 445 27.10 3.65 3.31
CA GLY A 445 27.83 3.27 4.54
C GLY A 445 27.87 1.75 4.78
N GLU A 446 28.29 1.26 5.93
CA GLU A 446 28.24 -0.18 6.27
C GLU A 446 26.81 -0.61 6.68
N VAL A 447 26.45 -1.88 6.43
CA VAL A 447 25.21 -2.46 6.97
C VAL A 447 25.46 -2.89 8.41
N LEU A 448 24.73 -2.29 9.34
CA LEU A 448 24.76 -2.59 10.75
C LEU A 448 23.50 -3.37 11.13
N ALA A 449 23.67 -4.32 12.05
CA ALA A 449 22.53 -4.94 12.71
C ALA A 449 21.83 -3.93 13.62
N ALA A 450 20.53 -4.08 13.87
CA ALA A 450 19.77 -3.15 14.70
C ALA A 450 20.28 -3.08 16.17
N ASP A 451 20.91 -4.14 16.66
CA ASP A 451 21.54 -4.24 17.98
C ASP A 451 23.02 -3.80 17.99
N ASP A 452 23.57 -3.35 16.85
CA ASP A 452 24.88 -2.71 16.81
C ASP A 452 24.85 -1.37 17.57
N PRO A 453 25.85 -1.06 18.43
CA PRO A 453 25.84 0.17 19.23
C PRO A 453 25.62 1.47 18.44
N ALA A 454 26.12 1.55 17.20
CA ALA A 454 25.94 2.75 16.38
C ALA A 454 24.53 2.82 15.76
N ALA A 455 23.94 1.68 15.40
CA ALA A 455 22.55 1.59 14.98
C ALA A 455 21.59 1.92 16.14
N VAL A 456 21.83 1.34 17.32
CA VAL A 456 21.08 1.60 18.56
C VAL A 456 21.11 3.09 18.91
N ALA A 457 22.26 3.75 18.79
CA ALA A 457 22.36 5.19 19.05
C ALA A 457 21.48 6.01 18.10
N GLN A 458 21.47 5.71 16.79
CA GLN A 458 20.62 6.40 15.82
C GLN A 458 19.12 6.12 16.06
N ILE A 459 18.75 4.89 16.42
CA ILE A 459 17.36 4.55 16.76
C ILE A 459 16.93 5.34 18.01
N ALA A 460 17.79 5.41 19.01
CA ALA A 460 17.54 6.16 20.24
C ALA A 460 17.34 7.65 19.97
N GLU A 461 18.11 8.26 19.07
CA GLU A 461 17.93 9.64 18.65
C GLU A 461 16.53 9.87 18.05
N GLY A 462 16.06 8.98 17.17
CA GLY A 462 14.72 9.09 16.58
C GLY A 462 13.59 8.94 17.62
N PHE A 463 13.72 7.97 18.53
CA PHE A 463 12.72 7.76 19.60
C PHE A 463 12.69 8.93 20.58
N GLN A 464 13.85 9.50 20.90
CA GLN A 464 13.97 10.69 21.73
C GLN A 464 13.33 11.90 21.03
N GLU A 465 13.63 12.12 19.74
CA GLU A 465 13.06 13.21 18.94
C GLU A 465 11.52 13.13 18.88
N MET A 466 10.96 11.95 18.63
CA MET A 466 9.51 11.74 18.64
C MET A 466 8.91 12.03 20.02
N THR A 467 9.54 11.52 21.08
CA THR A 467 9.07 11.76 22.46
C THR A 467 9.09 13.25 22.79
N ASP A 468 10.19 13.95 22.49
CA ASP A 468 10.35 15.38 22.75
C ASP A 468 9.34 16.21 21.96
N THR A 469 9.06 15.82 20.71
CA THR A 469 8.05 16.46 19.87
C THR A 469 6.67 16.37 20.50
N LEU A 470 6.26 15.19 20.98
CA LEU A 470 4.97 15.00 21.64
C LEU A 470 4.86 15.80 22.95
N LEU A 471 5.91 15.80 23.76
CA LEU A 471 5.95 16.58 25.00
C LEU A 471 5.90 18.10 24.70
N ALA A 472 6.58 18.57 23.65
CA ALA A 472 6.55 19.95 23.23
C ALA A 472 5.16 20.39 22.71
N LEU A 473 4.40 19.47 22.13
CA LEU A 473 2.99 19.67 21.74
C LEU A 473 2.03 19.67 22.94
N GLY A 474 2.53 19.44 24.16
CA GLY A 474 1.75 19.50 25.40
C GLY A 474 1.01 18.21 25.72
N VAL A 475 1.41 17.07 25.14
CA VAL A 475 0.87 15.75 25.50
C VAL A 475 1.19 15.47 26.98
N PRO A 476 0.19 15.27 27.86
CA PRO A 476 0.43 15.08 29.29
C PRO A 476 1.18 13.79 29.62
N ARG A 477 0.90 12.71 28.88
CA ARG A 477 1.48 11.38 29.11
C ARG A 477 1.89 10.73 27.78
N VAL A 478 3.15 10.31 27.67
CA VAL A 478 3.64 9.48 26.56
C VAL A 478 3.93 8.08 27.10
N VAL A 479 3.42 7.05 26.43
CA VAL A 479 3.62 5.65 26.82
C VAL A 479 4.28 4.91 25.67
N TRP A 480 5.49 4.41 25.91
CA TRP A 480 6.13 3.44 25.04
C TRP A 480 5.62 2.04 25.38
N VAL A 481 5.25 1.26 24.37
CA VAL A 481 4.82 -0.14 24.54
C VAL A 481 5.88 -1.06 23.97
N THR A 482 6.39 -1.98 24.79
CA THR A 482 7.35 -3.00 24.33
C THR A 482 6.63 -3.97 23.39
N GLU A 483 7.14 -4.10 22.16
CA GLU A 483 6.49 -4.90 21.15
C GLU A 483 6.70 -6.40 21.37
N PRO A 484 5.68 -7.24 21.13
CA PRO A 484 5.85 -8.68 21.14
C PRO A 484 6.72 -9.12 19.96
N ILE A 485 7.69 -9.99 20.25
CA ILE A 485 8.66 -10.47 19.25
C ILE A 485 7.93 -11.28 18.15
N PRO A 486 8.24 -11.06 16.86
CA PRO A 486 7.68 -11.84 15.76
C PRO A 486 8.10 -13.31 15.79
N VAL A 487 7.20 -14.21 15.37
CA VAL A 487 7.43 -15.68 15.37
C VAL A 487 8.33 -16.13 14.23
N VAL A 488 8.43 -15.35 13.15
CA VAL A 488 9.23 -15.66 11.96
C VAL A 488 9.62 -14.35 11.27
N GLY A 489 10.79 -14.30 10.63
CA GLY A 489 11.15 -13.19 9.76
C GLY A 489 10.13 -13.04 8.61
N LEU A 490 9.48 -11.88 8.55
CA LEU A 490 8.47 -11.46 7.57
C LEU A 490 8.87 -11.79 6.11
N LEU A 491 10.18 -11.85 5.83
CA LEU A 491 10.75 -12.05 4.49
C LEU A 491 11.47 -13.40 4.29
N GLY A 492 11.41 -14.31 5.26
CA GLY A 492 11.96 -15.67 5.17
C GLY A 492 13.06 -15.98 6.19
N PRO A 493 13.75 -17.12 6.07
CA PRO A 493 14.67 -17.62 7.11
C PRO A 493 15.98 -16.83 7.26
N SER A 494 16.28 -15.89 6.35
CA SER A 494 17.42 -14.98 6.47
C SER A 494 17.06 -13.64 7.13
N ASP A 495 15.77 -13.37 7.30
CA ASP A 495 15.26 -12.19 7.97
C ASP A 495 15.42 -12.33 9.49
N ARG A 496 16.10 -11.35 10.09
CA ARG A 496 16.53 -11.34 11.50
C ARG A 496 15.60 -10.53 12.40
N GLN A 497 14.44 -10.12 11.89
CA GLN A 497 13.43 -9.37 12.67
C GLN A 497 12.84 -10.16 13.85
N GLY A 498 13.04 -11.49 13.93
CA GLY A 498 12.67 -12.29 15.10
C GLY A 498 13.79 -12.46 16.13
N ASP A 499 14.93 -11.77 15.96
CA ASP A 499 16.06 -11.87 16.90
C ASP A 499 15.79 -11.09 18.18
N VAL A 500 15.78 -11.82 19.30
CA VAL A 500 15.45 -11.28 20.62
C VAL A 500 16.39 -10.15 21.02
N THR A 501 17.68 -10.21 20.67
CA THR A 501 18.66 -9.19 21.09
C THR A 501 18.36 -7.82 20.50
N ARG A 502 17.74 -7.77 19.32
CA ARG A 502 17.34 -6.53 18.65
C ARG A 502 16.18 -5.86 19.38
N HIS A 503 15.18 -6.65 19.77
CA HIS A 503 14.05 -6.16 20.56
C HIS A 503 14.48 -5.73 21.96
N GLU A 504 15.38 -6.48 22.61
CA GLU A 504 15.95 -6.09 23.90
C GLU A 504 16.69 -4.74 23.83
N ALA A 505 17.39 -4.47 22.72
CA ALA A 505 18.04 -3.18 22.50
C ALA A 505 17.02 -2.03 22.42
N LEU A 506 15.93 -2.20 21.66
CA LEU A 506 14.83 -1.24 21.57
C LEU A 506 14.13 -1.02 22.92
N HIS A 507 13.82 -2.09 23.64
CA HIS A 507 13.22 -2.01 24.97
C HIS A 507 14.15 -1.25 25.94
N GLY A 508 15.46 -1.45 25.85
CA GLY A 508 16.47 -0.71 26.59
C GLY A 508 16.44 0.80 26.30
N ILE A 509 16.28 1.19 25.03
CA ILE A 509 16.11 2.59 24.62
C ILE A 509 14.84 3.16 25.29
N MET A 510 13.70 2.51 25.15
CA MET A 510 12.42 2.98 25.74
C MET A 510 12.54 3.19 27.25
N ALA A 511 13.13 2.22 27.96
CA ALA A 511 13.35 2.29 29.40
C ALA A 511 14.24 3.49 29.77
N SER A 512 15.27 3.78 28.97
CA SER A 512 16.15 4.92 29.19
C SER A 512 15.44 6.27 29.02
N ILE A 513 14.59 6.40 27.99
CA ILE A 513 13.79 7.60 27.72
C ILE A 513 12.78 7.83 28.84
N ALA A 514 12.11 6.76 29.30
CA ALA A 514 11.18 6.83 30.42
C ALA A 514 11.87 7.21 31.74
N ALA A 515 13.06 6.65 32.01
CA ALA A 515 13.84 6.98 33.19
C ALA A 515 14.33 8.43 33.19
N ALA A 516 14.60 9.01 32.02
CA ALA A 516 14.94 10.42 31.87
C ALA A 516 13.73 11.35 32.11
N ASN A 517 12.51 10.86 31.90
CA ASN A 517 11.27 11.64 31.98
C ASN A 517 10.21 10.99 32.90
N PRO A 518 10.52 10.68 34.17
CA PRO A 518 9.66 9.88 35.04
C PRO A 518 8.35 10.57 35.43
N GLY A 519 8.19 11.87 35.14
CA GLY A 519 6.94 12.60 35.35
C GLY A 519 5.97 12.52 34.17
N ALA A 520 6.44 12.22 32.95
CA ALA A 520 5.67 12.37 31.72
C ALA A 520 5.71 11.14 30.79
N VAL A 521 6.75 10.30 30.90
CA VAL A 521 6.95 9.13 30.04
C VAL A 521 6.88 7.83 30.84
N ARG A 522 6.25 6.80 30.27
CA ARG A 522 6.07 5.47 30.88
C ARG A 522 6.38 4.38 29.86
N VAL A 523 6.66 3.18 30.35
CA VAL A 523 6.76 1.97 29.54
C VAL A 523 5.70 0.98 30.01
N VAL A 524 4.92 0.44 29.08
CA VAL A 524 3.97 -0.67 29.31
C VAL A 524 4.52 -1.92 28.64
N ASP A 525 4.65 -3.00 29.41
CA ASP A 525 5.36 -4.21 28.98
C ASP A 525 4.42 -5.24 28.33
N LEU A 526 4.00 -4.98 27.09
CA LEU A 526 3.15 -5.90 26.34
C LEU A 526 3.90 -7.17 25.94
N ALA A 527 5.19 -7.08 25.64
CA ALA A 527 6.02 -8.23 25.27
C ALA A 527 5.99 -9.33 26.36
N THR A 528 6.20 -8.95 27.61
CA THR A 528 6.14 -9.90 28.75
C THR A 528 4.74 -10.44 28.96
N TRP A 529 3.70 -9.59 28.87
CA TRP A 529 2.32 -10.04 29.02
C TRP A 529 1.93 -11.09 27.97
N VAL A 530 2.33 -10.88 26.70
CA VAL A 530 2.09 -11.83 25.60
C VAL A 530 2.76 -13.18 25.86
N LEU A 531 3.98 -13.17 26.39
CA LEU A 531 4.70 -14.38 26.80
C LEU A 531 3.98 -15.12 27.94
N GLU A 532 3.49 -14.40 28.94
CA GLU A 532 2.76 -14.98 30.08
C GLU A 532 1.42 -15.61 29.66
N GLN A 533 0.75 -15.04 28.65
CA GLN A 533 -0.47 -15.60 28.09
C GLN A 533 -0.24 -16.77 27.12
N GLY A 534 1.02 -17.10 26.80
CA GLY A 534 1.34 -18.15 25.82
C GLY A 534 0.95 -17.78 24.38
N LEU A 535 0.87 -16.48 24.08
CA LEU A 535 0.47 -15.95 22.77
C LEU A 535 1.68 -15.65 21.87
N GLU A 536 2.88 -15.90 22.35
CA GLU A 536 4.11 -15.57 21.64
C GLU A 536 4.27 -16.35 20.35
N ASN A 537 3.79 -17.61 20.29
CA ASN A 537 3.86 -18.47 19.09
C ASN A 537 2.49 -18.76 18.46
N ASP A 538 1.44 -18.05 18.87
CA ASP A 538 0.08 -18.31 18.42
C ASP A 538 -0.18 -17.76 17.00
N THR A 539 -0.04 -18.64 16.02
CA THR A 539 -0.32 -18.33 14.60
C THR A 539 -1.81 -18.12 14.30
N THR A 540 -2.72 -18.39 15.24
CA THR A 540 -4.13 -18.02 15.09
C THR A 540 -4.38 -16.58 15.52
N ALA A 541 -3.63 -16.10 16.52
CA ALA A 541 -3.67 -14.71 16.99
C ALA A 541 -2.80 -13.77 16.13
N ARG A 542 -1.69 -14.27 15.56
CA ARG A 542 -0.83 -13.56 14.59
C ARG A 542 -0.57 -14.42 13.33
N PRO A 543 -1.48 -14.44 12.35
CA PRO A 543 -1.39 -15.32 11.18
C PRO A 543 -0.19 -15.08 10.27
N ASP A 544 0.32 -13.86 10.24
CA ASP A 544 1.52 -13.47 9.49
C ASP A 544 2.74 -13.26 10.40
N ALA A 545 2.66 -13.77 11.64
CA ALA A 545 3.67 -13.67 12.70
C ALA A 545 3.92 -12.25 13.26
N VAL A 546 3.25 -11.22 12.72
CA VAL A 546 3.48 -9.81 13.09
C VAL A 546 2.20 -9.13 13.55
N HIS A 547 1.14 -9.14 12.73
CA HIS A 547 -0.09 -8.42 12.99
C HIS A 547 -1.08 -9.27 13.78
N TRP A 548 -1.63 -8.68 14.84
CA TRP A 548 -2.72 -9.27 15.60
C TRP A 548 -3.99 -9.34 14.75
N THR A 549 -4.73 -10.44 14.89
CA THR A 549 -6.12 -10.48 14.39
C THR A 549 -6.99 -9.50 15.18
N PRO A 550 -8.09 -9.00 14.60
CA PRO A 550 -9.02 -8.13 15.32
C PRO A 550 -9.51 -8.73 16.64
N GLU A 551 -9.76 -10.05 16.66
CA GLU A 551 -10.20 -10.77 17.85
C GLU A 551 -9.12 -10.78 18.93
N ALA A 552 -7.86 -11.07 18.56
CA ALA A 552 -6.75 -11.09 19.51
C ALA A 552 -6.41 -9.67 20.01
N ALA A 553 -6.38 -8.68 19.12
CA ALA A 553 -6.15 -7.29 19.47
C ALA A 553 -7.21 -6.76 20.46
N THR A 554 -8.48 -7.13 20.25
CA THR A 554 -9.58 -6.76 21.16
C THR A 554 -9.39 -7.41 22.54
N ALA A 555 -9.05 -8.70 22.59
CA ALA A 555 -8.78 -9.39 23.85
C ALA A 555 -7.59 -8.78 24.61
N ILE A 556 -6.49 -8.48 23.92
CA ILE A 556 -5.32 -7.79 24.50
C ILE A 556 -5.72 -6.42 25.09
N SER A 557 -6.60 -5.71 24.38
CA SER A 557 -7.08 -4.39 24.79
C SER A 557 -7.99 -4.47 26.01
N GLU A 558 -8.89 -5.46 26.05
CA GLU A 558 -9.79 -5.73 27.18
C GLU A 558 -9.04 -6.16 28.44
N ASP A 559 -8.12 -7.11 28.31
CA ASP A 559 -7.49 -7.79 29.45
C ASP A 559 -6.26 -7.04 29.98
N TYR A 560 -5.64 -6.18 29.17
CA TYR A 560 -4.37 -5.54 29.53
C TYR A 560 -4.27 -4.06 29.14
N LEU A 561 -4.20 -3.74 27.85
CA LEU A 561 -3.80 -2.40 27.40
C LEU A 561 -4.80 -1.31 27.78
N GLY A 562 -6.11 -1.54 27.60
CA GLY A 562 -7.15 -0.57 27.92
C GLY A 562 -7.10 -0.13 29.38
N PRO A 563 -7.21 -1.05 30.35
CA PRO A 563 -7.10 -0.74 31.77
C PRO A 563 -5.74 -0.13 32.15
N ALA A 564 -4.64 -0.58 31.55
CA ALA A 564 -3.30 -0.05 31.82
C ALA A 564 -3.16 1.41 31.37
N LEU A 565 -3.56 1.73 30.14
CA LEU A 565 -3.43 3.08 29.58
C LEU A 565 -4.35 4.08 30.28
N VAL A 566 -5.59 3.70 30.64
CA VAL A 566 -6.46 4.56 31.45
C VAL A 566 -5.84 4.86 32.81
N ARG A 567 -5.18 3.88 33.44
CA ARG A 567 -4.48 4.09 34.71
C ARG A 567 -3.32 5.08 34.55
N GLU A 568 -2.46 4.89 33.55
CA GLU A 568 -1.31 5.76 33.28
C GLU A 568 -1.73 7.20 32.91
N ALA A 569 -2.91 7.41 32.35
CA ALA A 569 -3.45 8.74 32.09
C ALA A 569 -3.94 9.45 33.36
N LEU A 570 -4.27 8.72 34.42
CA LEU A 570 -4.86 9.25 35.66
C LEU A 570 -3.86 9.42 36.81
N THR A 571 -2.73 8.71 36.75
CA THR A 571 -1.61 8.79 37.70
C THR A 571 -0.43 9.52 37.07
#